data_AF-A0A7X8IE73-F1
#
_entry.id   AF-A0A7X8IE73-F1
#
_cell.length_a   1.000
_cell.length_b   1.000
_cell.length_c   1.000
_cell.angle_alpha   90.00
_cell.angle_beta   90.00
_cell.angle_gamma   90.00
#
_symmetry.space_group_name_H-M   'P 1'
#
loop_
_entity.id
_entity.type
_entity.pdbx_description
1 polymer ?
#
loop_
_entity_poly.entity_id
_entity_poly.type
_entity_poly.pdbx_seq_one_letter_code
_entity_poly.pdbx_strand_id
1 'polypeptide(L)' 'MAVLLLMLVCFVGYVVAYHTYGRFLARRIFRLEPDAPVPSREKQDGVDFVPTRRGIVFGHHFTSIAGTGPIVGPAIGI' A
#
# COMPACT_ATOMS: atom_id res chain seq x y z
N MET A 1 -13.50 20.16 -17.25
CA MET A 1 -13.12 19.18 -18.29
C MET A 1 -11.66 18.72 -18.15
N ALA A 2 -10.68 19.63 -18.11
CA ALA A 2 -9.25 19.27 -17.99
C ALA A 2 -8.89 18.44 -16.75
N VAL A 3 -9.48 18.75 -15.58
CA VAL A 3 -9.21 18.01 -14.33
C VAL A 3 -9.64 16.54 -14.42
N LEU A 4 -10.83 16.27 -14.98
CA LEU A 4 -11.33 14.90 -15.14
C LEU A 4 -10.44 14.09 -16.09
N LEU A 5 -9.95 14.72 -17.16
CA LEU A 5 -9.01 14.11 -18.08
C LEU A 5 -7.67 13.81 -17.41
N LEU A 6 -7.14 14.75 -16.61
CA LEU A 6 -5.93 14.54 -15.83
C LEU A 6 -6.09 13.38 -14.84
N MET A 7 -7.19 13.34 -14.08
CA MET A 7 -7.49 12.24 -13.16
C MET A 7 -7.52 10.89 -13.88
N LEU A 8 -8.15 10.83 -15.05
CA LEU A 8 -8.20 9.61 -15.84
C LEU A 8 -6.81 9.18 -16.33
N VAL A 9 -6.00 10.11 -16.84
CA VAL A 9 -4.63 9.84 -17.28
C VAL A 9 -3.76 9.34 -16.12
N CYS A 10 -3.83 9.99 -14.96
CA CYS A 10 -3.12 9.56 -13.76
C CYS A 10 -3.57 8.16 -13.31
N PHE A 11 -4.88 7.90 -13.28
CA PHE A 11 -5.43 6.61 -12.91
C PHE A 11 -4.92 5.49 -13.82
N VAL A 12 -5.02 5.69 -15.14
CA VAL A 12 -4.49 4.73 -16.13
C VAL A 12 -2.98 4.56 -15.97
N GLY A 13 -2.24 5.65 -15.77
CA GLY A 13 -0.80 5.61 -15.51
C GLY A 13 -0.44 4.76 -14.29
N TYR A 14 -1.17 4.90 -13.18
CA TYR A 14 -0.97 4.08 -11.98
C TYR A 14 -1.29 2.61 -12.22
N VAL A 15 -2.35 2.30 -12.96
CA VAL A 15 -2.68 0.91 -13.33
C VAL A 15 -1.54 0.29 -14.16
N VAL A 16 -1.02 1.02 -15.16
CA VAL A 16 0.11 0.56 -15.98
C VAL A 16 1.36 0.38 -15.12
N ALA A 17 1.69 1.34 -14.26
CA ALA A 17 2.84 1.25 -13.35
C ALA A 17 2.73 0.07 -12.38
N TYR A 18 1.54 -0.20 -11.84
CA TYR A 18 1.29 -1.35 -10.96
C TYR A 18 1.56 -2.68 -11.67
N HIS A 19 1.07 -2.85 -12.90
CA HIS A 19 1.24 -4.11 -13.64
C HIS A 19 2.63 -4.29 -14.28
N THR A 20 3.37 -3.21 -14.52
CA THR A 20 4.72 -3.25 -15.10
C THR A 20 5.79 -3.18 -14.01
N TYR A 21 6.01 -2.00 -13.46
CA TYR A 21 7.03 -1.73 -12.46
C TYR A 21 6.75 -2.44 -11.13
N GLY A 22 5.49 -2.42 -10.66
CA GLY A 22 5.10 -3.15 -9.45
C GLY A 22 5.37 -4.65 -9.56
N ARG A 23 5.09 -5.25 -10.72
CA ARG A 23 5.38 -6.66 -11.01
C ARG A 23 6.88 -6.94 -11.11
N PHE A 24 7.67 -6.01 -11.67
CA PHE A 24 9.13 -6.10 -11.67
C PHE A 24 9.68 -6.09 -10.23
N LEU A 25 9.26 -5.14 -9.40
CA LEU A 25 9.63 -5.05 -7.98
C LEU A 25 9.28 -6.36 -7.25
N ALA A 26 8.03 -6.80 -7.36
CA ALA A 26 7.54 -8.00 -6.69
C ALA A 26 8.36 -9.25 -7.04
N ARG A 27 8.76 -9.42 -8.30
CA ARG A 27 9.41 -10.65 -8.76
C ARG A 27 10.93 -10.62 -8.71
N ARG A 28 11.54 -9.50 -9.09
CA ARG A 28 12.99 -9.39 -9.26
C ARG A 28 13.70 -8.88 -8.01
N ILE A 29 13.10 -7.91 -7.33
CA ILE A 29 13.70 -7.26 -6.16
C ILE A 29 13.27 -7.99 -4.89
N PHE A 30 11.97 -7.99 -4.59
CA PHE A 30 11.43 -8.49 -3.33
C PHE A 30 11.17 -9.99 -3.32
N ARG A 31 11.06 -10.63 -4.51
CA ARG A 31 10.80 -12.07 -4.67
C ARG A 31 9.63 -12.55 -3.81
N LEU A 32 8.50 -11.82 -3.90
CA LEU A 32 7.32 -12.08 -3.09
C LEU A 32 6.78 -13.49 -3.32
N GLU A 33 6.57 -14.23 -2.23
CA GLU A 33 6.00 -15.57 -2.22
C GLU A 33 4.57 -15.52 -1.64
N PRO A 34 3.52 -15.76 -2.44
CA PRO A 34 2.13 -15.62 -1.98
C PRO A 34 1.74 -16.60 -0.86
N ASP A 35 2.37 -17.77 -0.85
CA ASP A 35 2.07 -18.87 0.07
C ASP A 35 3.00 -18.91 1.28
N ALA A 36 3.91 -17.93 1.41
CA ALA A 36 4.80 -17.84 2.56
C ALA A 36 3.99 -17.65 3.86
N PRO A 37 4.32 -18.39 4.93
CA PRO A 37 3.66 -18.21 6.22
C PRO A 37 3.88 -16.78 6.72
N VAL A 38 2.78 -16.13 7.13
CA VAL A 38 2.86 -14.78 7.70
C VAL A 38 3.33 -14.85 9.16
N PRO A 39 4.20 -13.93 9.61
CA PRO A 39 4.71 -13.93 10.98
C PRO A 39 3.61 -13.90 12.05
N SER A 40 2.48 -13.23 11.77
CA SER A 40 1.35 -13.17 12.69
C SER A 40 0.75 -14.54 13.04
N ARG A 41 0.95 -15.55 12.19
CA ARG A 41 0.53 -16.94 12.45
C ARG A 41 1.67 -17.83 12.91
N GLU A 42 2.85 -17.70 12.32
CA GLU A 42 4.01 -18.56 12.64
C GLU A 42 4.60 -18.24 14.03
N LYS A 43 4.63 -16.95 14.40
CA LYS A 43 5.22 -16.46 15.65
C LYS A 43 4.15 -15.99 16.63
N GLN A 44 2.93 -16.53 16.53
CA GLN A 44 1.79 -16.05 17.30
C GLN A 44 2.06 -16.12 18.81
N ASP A 45 2.09 -14.96 19.46
CA ASP A 45 2.41 -14.80 20.88
C ASP A 45 1.31 -14.08 21.69
N GLY A 46 0.33 -13.48 21.01
CA GLY A 46 -0.75 -12.71 21.64
C GLY A 46 -0.36 -11.27 22.01
N VAL A 47 0.86 -10.82 21.70
CA VAL A 47 1.38 -9.48 22.01
C VAL A 47 1.89 -8.80 20.74
N ASP A 48 3.01 -9.27 20.17
CA ASP A 48 3.63 -8.67 18.98
C ASP A 48 3.09 -9.27 17.67
N PHE A 49 2.69 -10.55 17.70
CA PHE A 49 2.22 -11.31 16.55
C PHE A 49 0.81 -11.84 16.78
N VAL A 50 -0.19 -11.07 16.34
CA VAL A 50 -1.61 -11.41 16.49
C VAL A 50 -2.28 -11.54 15.11
N PRO A 51 -2.83 -12.72 14.75
CA PRO A 51 -3.61 -12.89 13.53
C PRO A 51 -4.80 -11.93 13.51
N THR A 52 -4.76 -10.97 12.60
CA THR A 52 -5.77 -9.89 12.53
C THR A 52 -6.51 -9.94 11.20
N ARG A 53 -7.80 -9.59 11.22
CA ARG A 53 -8.62 -9.52 9.99
C ARG A 53 -8.07 -8.42 9.07
N ARG A 54 -7.99 -8.72 7.77
CA ARG A 54 -7.42 -7.81 6.75
C ARG A 54 -8.05 -6.42 6.76
N GLY A 55 -9.36 -6.31 7.01
CA GLY A 55 -10.05 -5.01 7.07
C GLY A 55 -9.59 -4.10 8.23
N ILE A 56 -9.23 -4.69 9.38
CA ILE A 56 -8.72 -3.93 10.53
C ILE A 56 -7.32 -3.39 10.20
N VAL A 57 -6.45 -4.27 9.71
CA VAL A 57 -5.08 -3.92 9.29
C VAL A 57 -5.12 -2.85 8.19
N PHE A 58 -6.03 -2.98 7.22
CA PHE A 58 -6.25 -1.97 6.19
C PHE A 58 -6.64 -0.62 6.79
N GLY A 59 -7.56 -0.59 7.76
CA GLY A 59 -7.95 0.64 8.45
C GLY A 59 -6.74 1.33 9.10
N HIS A 60 -5.89 0.60 9.81
CA HIS A 60 -4.67 1.14 10.40
C HIS A 60 -3.70 1.69 9.36
N HIS A 61 -3.44 0.95 8.27
CA HIS A 61 -2.56 1.43 7.20
C HIS A 61 -3.13 2.65 6.50
N PHE A 62 -4.43 2.65 6.23
CA PHE A 62 -5.11 3.76 5.58
C PHE A 62 -5.03 5.02 6.43
N THR A 63 -5.30 4.94 7.74
CA THR A 63 -5.22 6.11 8.62
C THR A 63 -3.79 6.63 8.75
N SER A 64 -2.77 5.77 8.77
CA SER A 64 -1.36 6.21 8.76
C SER A 64 -0.99 6.96 7.47
N ILE A 65 -1.46 6.51 6.30
CA ILE A 65 -1.20 7.18 5.02
C ILE A 65 -2.02 8.46 4.89
N ALA A 66 -3.33 8.39 5.15
CA ALA A 66 -4.23 9.53 5.05
C ALA A 66 -3.89 10.62 6.07
N GLY A 67 -3.46 10.26 7.27
CA GLY A 67 -3.08 11.19 8.33
C GLY A 67 -1.82 11.99 8.01
N THR A 68 -0.88 11.46 7.22
CA THR A 68 0.34 12.18 6.82
C THR A 68 0.08 13.23 5.75
N GLY A 69 -0.93 13.06 4.89
CA GLY A 69 -1.27 14.01 3.82
C GLY A 69 -1.50 15.45 4.30
N PRO A 70 -2.42 15.71 5.25
CA PRO A 70 -2.70 17.05 5.78
C PRO A 70 -1.52 17.70 6.52
N ILE A 71 -0.55 16.91 6.99
CA ILE A 71 0.62 17.41 7.72
C ILE A 71 1.76 17.71 6.76
N VAL A 72 2.05 16.78 5.84
CA VAL A 72 3.18 16.88 4.91
C VAL A 72 2.89 17.88 3.79
N GLY A 73 1.66 17.95 3.27
CA GLY A 73 1.29 18.86 2.18
C GLY A 73 1.68 20.33 2.46
N PRO A 74 1.17 20.93 3.55
CA PRO A 74 1.55 22.30 3.93
C PRO A 74 3.05 22.48 4.17
N ALA A 75 3.74 21.45 4.65
CA ALA A 75 5.17 21.51 4.95
C ALA A 75 6.06 21.53 3.69
N ILE A 76 5.62 20.90 2.58
CA ILE A 76 6.35 20.88 1.30
C ILE A 76 5.84 21.90 0.28
N GLY A 77 4.86 22.72 0.65
CA GLY A 77 4.31 23.79 -0.21
C GLY A 77 3.42 23.26 -1.33
N ILE A 78 2.69 22.16 -1.09
CA ILE A 78 1.65 21.60 -1.97
C ILE A 78 0.31 21.59 -1.24
#